data_AF-A0A4R4T720-F1
#
_entry.id   AF-A0A4R4T720-F1
#
_cell.length_a   1.000
_cell.length_b   1.000
_cell.length_c   1.000
_cell.angle_alpha   90.00
_cell.angle_beta   90.00
_cell.angle_gamma   90.00
#
_symmetry.space_group_name_H-M   'P 1'
#
loop_
_entity.id
_entity.type
_entity.pdbx_description
1 polymer ?
#
loop_
_entity_poly.entity_id
_entity_poly.type
_entity_poly.pdbx_seq_one_letter_code
_entity_poly.pdbx_strand_id
1 'polypeptide(L)'
;MSTTGPDSSTIGFTTISRSVASLAVGVVHTLERAVVGDGRVRTARGNAWEAVCADRARADQRAELDRLVAELAAARAAARDRHELRQPVN
;
A
#
# COMPACT_ATOMS: atom_id res chain seq x y z
N MET A 1 -3.53 -28.91 29.00
CA MET A 1 -3.74 -27.45 29.16
C MET A 1 -3.41 -26.79 27.83
N SER A 2 -4.37 -26.08 27.24
CA SER A 2 -4.24 -25.36 25.96
C SER A 2 -3.52 -24.03 26.14
N THR A 3 -2.63 -23.67 25.21
CA THR A 3 -2.48 -22.28 24.71
C THR A 3 -1.90 -22.29 23.29
N THR A 4 -2.75 -22.24 22.27
CA THR A 4 -2.37 -21.86 20.91
C THR A 4 -2.37 -20.33 20.87
N GLY A 5 -1.20 -19.69 20.77
CA GLY A 5 -1.08 -18.24 20.60
C GLY A 5 -0.94 -17.87 19.12
N PRO A 6 -1.89 -17.15 18.51
CA PRO A 6 -1.82 -16.79 17.10
C PRO A 6 -1.45 -15.31 16.90
N ASP A 7 -0.17 -14.93 17.05
CA ASP A 7 0.26 -13.53 16.78
C ASP A 7 1.56 -13.38 15.95
N SER A 8 2.21 -14.48 15.55
CA SER A 8 3.49 -14.41 14.82
C SER A 8 3.35 -14.05 13.33
N SER A 9 2.18 -14.27 12.72
CA SER A 9 1.96 -14.06 11.28
C SER A 9 1.70 -12.60 10.92
N THR A 10 0.92 -11.88 11.71
CA THR A 10 0.57 -10.46 11.48
C THR A 10 1.80 -9.55 11.58
N ILE A 11 2.70 -9.81 12.53
CA ILE A 11 3.94 -9.05 12.73
C ILE A 11 4.90 -9.22 11.54
N GLY A 12 4.93 -10.41 10.93
CA GLY A 12 5.76 -10.70 9.77
C GLY A 12 5.37 -9.87 8.55
N PHE A 13 4.07 -9.84 8.20
CA PHE A 13 3.59 -9.07 7.05
C PHE A 13 3.77 -7.56 7.24
N THR A 14 3.41 -6.99 8.40
CA THR A 14 3.53 -5.54 8.62
C THR A 14 4.98 -5.05 8.61
N THR A 15 5.91 -5.88 9.07
CA THR A 15 7.34 -5.53 9.11
C THR A 15 7.96 -5.62 7.71
N ILE A 16 7.64 -6.67 6.95
CA ILE A 16 8.09 -6.81 5.56
C ILE A 16 7.55 -5.65 4.70
N SER A 17 6.26 -5.31 4.83
CA SER A 17 5.65 -4.18 4.12
C SER A 17 6.32 -2.84 4.44
N ARG A 18 6.66 -2.60 5.72
CA ARG A 18 7.36 -1.37 6.14
C ARG A 18 8.76 -1.27 5.54
N SER A 19 9.51 -2.36 5.51
CA SER A 19 10.87 -2.39 4.94
C SER A 19 10.86 -2.16 3.43
N VAL A 20 9.94 -2.80 2.70
CA VAL A 20 9.78 -2.60 1.24
C VAL A 20 9.38 -1.15 0.94
N ALA A 21 8.44 -0.59 1.71
CA ALA A 21 8.05 0.81 1.56
C ALA A 21 9.24 1.76 1.80
N SER A 22 10.05 1.52 2.84
CA SER A 22 11.23 2.34 3.15
C SER A 22 12.31 2.29 2.06
N LEU A 23 12.51 1.13 1.43
CA LEU A 23 13.47 0.97 0.34
C LEU A 23 12.99 1.68 -0.94
N ALA A 24 11.70 1.58 -1.25
CA ALA A 24 11.12 2.25 -2.41
C ALA A 24 11.23 3.78 -2.33
N VAL A 25 11.03 4.36 -1.13
CA VAL A 25 11.15 5.81 -0.90
C VAL A 25 12.54 6.34 -1.26
N GLY A 26 13.61 5.61 -0.93
CA GLY A 26 14.99 6.04 -1.23
C GLY A 26 15.31 6.08 -2.72
N VAL A 27 14.74 5.14 -3.50
CA VAL A 27 14.94 5.06 -4.95
C VAL A 27 14.18 6.19 -5.66
N VAL A 28 12.95 6.47 -5.24
CA VAL A 28 12.13 7.56 -5.79
C VAL A 28 12.79 8.92 -5.55
N HIS A 29 13.27 9.18 -4.34
CA HIS A 29 13.88 10.47 -4.01
C HIS A 29 15.19 10.73 -4.78
N THR A 30 15.95 9.67 -5.06
CA THR A 30 17.19 9.76 -5.83
C THR A 30 16.92 10.04 -7.30
N LEU A 31 15.88 9.42 -7.87
CA LEU A 31 15.41 9.67 -9.23
C LEU A 31 14.86 11.09 -9.41
N GLU A 32 14.11 11.59 -8.43
CA GLU A 32 13.62 12.98 -8.42
C GLU A 32 14.78 13.98 -8.49
N ARG A 33 15.86 13.77 -7.72
CA ARG A 33 17.02 14.68 -7.74
C ARG A 33 17.80 14.64 -9.05
N ALA A 34 17.86 13.48 -9.70
CA ALA A 34 18.60 13.30 -10.95
C ALA A 34 17.88 13.93 -12.17
N VAL A 35 16.55 13.97 -12.16
CA VAL A 35 15.74 14.40 -13.32
C VAL A 35 15.54 15.92 -13.41
N VAL A 36 15.65 16.68 -12.31
CA VAL A 36 15.14 18.05 -12.29
C VAL A 36 15.94 19.06 -13.15
N GLY A 37 17.23 18.85 -13.44
CA GLY A 37 17.99 19.66 -14.41
C GLY A 37 17.95 21.20 -14.19
N ASP A 38 18.56 21.94 -15.12
CA ASP A 38 18.81 23.40 -15.05
C ASP A 38 17.66 24.28 -15.59
N GLY A 39 16.52 23.71 -15.99
CA GLY A 39 15.33 24.44 -16.49
C GLY A 39 14.51 25.16 -15.41
N ARG A 40 15.09 25.37 -14.22
CA ARG A 40 14.40 25.48 -12.93
C ARG A 40 14.05 26.91 -12.52
N VAL A 41 13.54 27.74 -13.44
CA VAL A 41 12.88 28.99 -13.02
C VAL A 41 11.48 28.62 -12.54
N ARG A 42 11.28 28.60 -11.21
CA ARG A 42 9.98 28.32 -10.59
C ARG A 42 8.97 29.40 -10.97
N THR A 43 8.18 29.13 -11.99
CA THR A 43 7.00 29.92 -12.31
C THR A 43 5.81 29.43 -11.47
N ALA A 44 4.90 30.32 -11.10
CA ALA A 44 3.67 29.93 -10.39
C ALA A 44 2.90 28.84 -11.14
N ARG A 45 2.89 28.91 -12.49
CA ARG A 45 2.32 27.89 -13.37
C ARG A 45 3.04 26.54 -13.27
N GLY A 46 4.37 26.55 -13.23
CA GLY A 46 5.18 25.34 -13.06
C GLY A 46 4.90 24.65 -11.72
N ASN A 47 4.87 25.42 -10.63
CA ASN A 47 4.56 24.89 -9.29
C ASN A 47 3.16 24.28 -9.22
N ALA A 48 2.16 24.93 -9.85
CA ALA A 48 0.80 24.42 -9.88
C ALA A 48 0.71 23.08 -10.64
N TRP A 49 1.44 22.96 -11.76
CA TRP A 49 1.47 21.72 -12.52
C TRP A 49 2.15 20.58 -11.76
N GLU A 50 3.27 20.85 -11.08
CA GLU A 50 3.94 19.85 -10.23
C GLU A 50 3.02 19.35 -9.10
N ALA A 51 2.25 20.25 -8.46
CA ALA A 51 1.30 19.86 -7.42
C ALA A 51 0.21 18.93 -7.97
N VAL A 52 -0.35 19.25 -9.15
CA VAL A 52 -1.34 18.40 -9.83
C VAL A 52 -0.76 17.03 -10.18
N CYS A 53 0.47 16.97 -10.68
CA CYS A 53 1.14 15.70 -10.95
C CYS A 53 1.34 14.87 -9.68
N ALA A 54 1.75 15.50 -8.57
CA ALA A 54 1.89 14.83 -7.28
C ALA A 54 0.55 14.31 -6.75
N ASP A 55 -0.53 15.06 -6.93
CA ASP A 55 -1.88 14.63 -6.52
C ASP A 55 -2.39 13.45 -7.34
N ARG A 56 -2.13 13.45 -8.66
CA ARG A 56 -2.44 12.29 -9.51
C ARG A 56 -1.67 11.05 -9.07
N ALA A 57 -0.37 11.17 -8.82
CA ALA A 57 0.44 10.05 -8.35
C ALA A 57 -0.08 9.49 -7.01
N ARG A 58 -0.51 10.35 -6.08
CA ARG A 58 -1.15 9.93 -4.82
C ARG A 58 -2.49 9.23 -5.06
N ALA A 59 -3.29 9.70 -6.01
CA ALA A 59 -4.55 9.08 -6.36
C ALA A 59 -4.34 7.67 -6.93
N ASP A 60 -3.36 7.50 -7.81
CA ASP A 60 -3.01 6.20 -8.40
C ASP A 60 -2.54 5.21 -7.32
N GLN A 61 -1.71 5.66 -6.38
CA GLN A 61 -1.27 4.84 -5.24
C GLN A 61 -2.43 4.42 -4.34
N ARG A 62 -3.40 5.32 -4.09
CA ARG A 62 -4.60 5.01 -3.31
C ARG A 62 -5.48 4.00 -4.02
N ALA A 63 -5.68 4.15 -5.33
CA ALA A 63 -6.46 3.21 -6.13
C ALA A 63 -5.88 1.79 -6.09
N GLU A 64 -4.55 1.65 -6.15
CA GLU A 64 -3.90 0.36 -6.03
C GLU A 64 -4.05 -0.25 -4.63
N LEU A 65 -3.92 0.57 -3.57
CA LEU A 65 -4.17 0.11 -2.20
C LEU A 65 -5.62 -0.35 -2.02
N ASP A 66 -6.59 0.43 -2.50
CA ASP A 66 -8.02 0.12 -2.42
C ASP A 66 -8.32 -1.22 -3.13
N ARG A 67 -7.68 -1.46 -4.28
CA ARG A 67 -7.75 -2.74 -4.98
C ARG A 67 -7.26 -3.89 -4.11
N LEU A 68 -6.05 -3.79 -3.56
CA LEU A 68 -5.47 -4.85 -2.72
C LEU A 68 -6.31 -5.11 -1.46
N VAL A 69 -6.86 -4.05 -0.85
CA VAL A 69 -7.77 -4.16 0.30
C VAL A 69 -9.06 -4.87 -0.08
N ALA A 70 -9.64 -4.56 -1.25
CA ALA A 70 -10.83 -5.24 -1.75
C ALA A 70 -10.57 -6.74 -1.99
N GLU A 71 -9.44 -7.08 -2.60
CA GLU A 71 -9.03 -8.48 -2.83
C GLU A 71 -8.87 -9.24 -1.50
N LEU A 72 -8.22 -8.62 -0.49
CA LEU A 72 -8.07 -9.21 0.84
C LEU A 72 -9.41 -9.39 1.56
N ALA A 73 -10.30 -8.39 1.48
CA ALA A 73 -11.62 -8.43 2.08
C ALA A 73 -12.47 -9.57 1.48
N ALA A 74 -12.44 -9.72 0.16
CA ALA A 74 -13.11 -10.81 -0.56
C ALA A 74 -12.56 -12.18 -0.14
N ALA A 75 -11.23 -12.33 -0.04
CA ALA A 75 -10.61 -13.57 0.42
C ALA A 75 -11.03 -13.95 1.86
N ARG A 76 -11.15 -12.94 2.74
CA ARG A 76 -11.61 -13.15 4.12
C ARG A 76 -13.09 -13.54 4.18
N ALA A 77 -13.94 -12.94 3.36
CA ALA A 77 -15.35 -13.31 3.26
C ALA A 77 -15.49 -14.78 2.82
N ALA A 78 -14.82 -15.17 1.73
CA ALA A 78 -14.84 -16.56 1.24
C ALA A 78 -14.27 -17.59 2.25
N ALA A 79 -13.35 -17.18 3.12
CA ALA A 79 -12.86 -18.03 4.21
C ALA A 79 -13.91 -18.22 5.31
N ARG A 80 -14.69 -17.18 5.65
CA ARG A 80 -15.79 -17.26 6.61
C ARG A 80 -16.91 -18.16 6.10
N ASP A 81 -17.36 -17.97 4.87
CA ASP A 81 -18.43 -18.78 4.27
C ASP A 81 -18.06 -20.28 4.30
N ARG A 82 -16.80 -20.62 3.99
CA ARG A 82 -16.31 -22.01 4.08
C ARG A 82 -16.28 -22.57 5.50
N HIS A 83 -16.03 -21.73 6.50
CA HIS A 83 -16.06 -22.14 7.90
C HIS A 83 -17.51 -22.39 8.37
N GLU A 84 -18.44 -21.52 7.98
CA GLU A 84 -19.87 -21.67 8.29
C GLU A 84 -20.46 -22.93 7.64
N LEU A 85 -20.14 -23.20 6.37
CA LEU A 85 -20.54 -24.45 5.70
C LEU A 85 -19.96 -25.72 6.35
N ARG A 86 -18.84 -25.60 7.06
CA ARG A 86 -18.16 -26.74 7.71
C ARG A 86 -18.65 -26.99 9.13
N GLN A 87 -19.35 -26.04 9.76
CA GLN A 87 -20.02 -26.24 11.04
C GLN A 87 -21.51 -26.49 10.80
N PRO A 88 -21.98 -27.75 10.67
CA PRO A 88 -23.41 -28.00 10.62
C PRO A 88 -24.01 -27.62 11.97
N VAL A 89 -24.98 -26.71 11.93
CA VAL A 89 -25.82 -26.34 13.07
C VAL A 89 -26.58 -27.60 13.48
N ASN A 90 -26.36 -28.06 14.71
CA ASN A 90 -27.10 -29.17 15.33
C ASN A 90 -28.27 -28.60 16.12
#